data_AF-A0A0U3PE57-F1
#
_entry.id   AF-A0A0U3PE57-F1
#
_cell.length_a   1.000
_cell.length_b   1.000
_cell.length_c   1.000
_cell.angle_alpha   90.00
_cell.angle_beta   90.00
_cell.angle_gamma   90.00
#
_symmetry.space_group_name_H-M   'P 1'
#
loop_
_entity.id
_entity.type
_entity.pdbx_description
1 polymer ?
#
loop_
_entity_poly.entity_id
_entity_poly.type
_entity_poly.pdbx_seq_one_letter_code
_entity_poly.pdbx_strand_id
1 'polypeptide(L)'
;MKLNLTNTGTAPCLLKGYPGVSLTANADGAPIGAAATRDESTPVADVLLAPGQTGTAALRYTQAANYSDCTLTDAAGYRIYPPEDTASLFLPQPTSACSNANITLLSVGAFQPA
;
A
#
# COMPACT_ATOMS: atom_id res chain seq x y z
N MET A 1 3.18 -9.51 -2.93
CA MET A 1 2.99 -9.84 -1.49
C MET A 1 1.55 -9.57 -1.09
N LYS A 2 1.11 -10.05 0.09
CA LYS A 2 -0.19 -9.70 0.69
C LYS A 2 0.02 -8.68 1.80
N LEU A 3 -0.73 -7.59 1.76
CA LEU A 3 -0.86 -6.64 2.87
C LEU A 3 -1.99 -7.10 3.75
N ASN A 4 -1.71 -7.41 5.01
CA ASN A 4 -2.71 -7.80 5.98
C ASN A 4 -2.91 -6.63 6.96
N LEU A 5 -4.14 -6.15 7.07
CA LEU A 5 -4.51 -5.09 7.99
C LEU A 5 -5.51 -5.65 9.00
N THR A 6 -5.15 -5.54 10.28
CA THR A 6 -5.96 -6.01 11.39
C THR A 6 -6.65 -4.83 12.05
N ASN A 7 -7.96 -4.93 12.28
CA ASN A 7 -8.69 -3.96 13.08
C ASN A 7 -8.27 -4.12 14.55
N THR A 8 -7.41 -3.22 15.04
CA THR A 8 -6.97 -3.18 16.45
C THR A 8 -7.86 -2.28 17.32
N GLY A 9 -8.90 -1.68 16.76
CA GLY A 9 -9.86 -0.85 17.47
C GLY A 9 -10.88 -1.68 18.26
N THR A 10 -11.82 -0.99 18.90
CA THR A 10 -12.89 -1.60 19.71
C THR A 10 -14.23 -1.69 18.99
N ALA A 11 -14.36 -1.10 17.80
CA ALA A 11 -15.57 -1.11 16.98
C ALA A 11 -15.30 -1.71 15.59
N PRO A 12 -16.33 -2.23 14.89
CA PRO A 12 -16.19 -2.71 13.53
C PRO A 12 -15.77 -1.60 12.56
N CYS A 13 -14.93 -1.94 11.57
CA CYS A 13 -14.49 -1.06 10.48
C CYS A 13 -15.07 -1.56 9.17
N LEU A 14 -15.73 -0.70 8.40
CA LEU A 14 -16.16 -1.01 7.04
C LEU A 14 -15.15 -0.43 6.05
N LEU A 15 -14.50 -1.30 5.29
CA LEU A 15 -13.50 -0.94 4.29
C LEU A 15 -14.04 -1.28 2.90
N LYS A 16 -13.85 -0.37 1.93
CA LYS A 16 -14.27 -0.58 0.54
C LYS A 16 -13.27 0.05 -0.41
N GLY A 17 -12.78 -0.71 -1.38
CA GLY A 17 -11.90 -0.21 -2.43
C GLY A 17 -10.45 -0.67 -2.27
N TYR A 18 -9.50 0.25 -2.39
CA TYR A 18 -8.07 -0.05 -2.52
C TYR A 18 -7.25 0.71 -1.48
N PRO A 19 -6.25 0.09 -0.85
CA PRO A 19 -5.35 0.84 0.02
C PRO A 19 -4.48 1.79 -0.81
N GLY A 20 -4.24 3.00 -0.31
CA GLY A 20 -3.18 3.86 -0.84
C GLY A 20 -1.82 3.34 -0.38
N VAL A 21 -0.85 3.21 -1.27
CA VAL A 21 0.50 2.76 -0.89
C VAL A 21 1.56 3.64 -1.54
N SER A 22 2.60 4.00 -0.78
CA SER A 22 3.75 4.75 -1.26
C SER A 22 5.04 4.25 -0.60
N LEU A 23 6.15 4.30 -1.33
CA LEU A 23 7.48 4.11 -0.74
C LEU A 23 7.90 5.41 -0.04
N THR A 24 8.49 5.31 1.15
CA THR A 24 8.88 6.48 1.95
C THR A 24 10.20 6.22 2.68
N ALA A 25 10.95 7.28 2.98
CA ALA A 25 12.23 7.19 3.70
C ALA A 25 12.06 6.86 5.20
N ASN A 26 10.86 7.04 5.75
CA ASN A 26 10.44 6.70 7.10
C ASN A 26 8.91 6.83 7.21
N ALA A 27 8.33 6.48 8.36
CA ALA A 27 6.87 6.48 8.58
C ALA A 27 6.17 7.82 8.27
N ASP A 28 6.84 8.94 8.57
CA ASP A 28 6.31 10.30 8.40
C ASP A 28 6.85 11.00 7.14
N GLY A 29 7.70 10.31 6.38
CA GLY A 29 8.38 10.84 5.22
C GLY A 29 7.44 11.14 4.06
N ALA A 30 7.88 12.07 3.20
CA ALA A 30 7.21 12.30 1.93
C ALA A 30 7.31 11.04 1.03
N PRO A 31 6.29 10.79 0.18
CA PRO A 31 6.35 9.76 -0.84
C PRO A 31 7.58 9.93 -1.76
N ILE A 32 8.24 8.81 -2.06
CA ILE A 32 9.31 8.73 -3.05
C ILE A 32 8.69 8.20 -4.34
N GLY A 33 8.63 9.06 -5.37
CA GLY A 33 8.11 8.70 -6.68
C GLY A 33 6.59 8.53 -6.73
N ALA A 34 6.13 7.68 -7.65
CA ALA A 34 4.72 7.43 -7.88
C ALA A 34 4.08 6.63 -6.74
N ALA A 35 2.83 6.97 -6.40
CA ALA A 35 1.98 6.14 -5.55
C ALA A 35 1.54 4.86 -6.30
N ALA A 36 1.04 3.88 -5.55
CA ALA A 36 0.52 2.66 -6.15
C ALA A 36 -0.70 2.91 -7.05
N THR A 37 -0.73 2.24 -8.19
CA THR A 37 -1.91 2.19 -9.06
C THR A 37 -2.85 1.06 -8.65
N ARG A 38 -4.12 1.17 -9.03
CA ARG A 38 -5.13 0.16 -8.73
C ARG A 38 -5.09 -0.96 -9.77
N ASP A 39 -5.06 -2.19 -9.30
CA ASP A 39 -5.32 -3.38 -10.09
C ASP A 39 -6.80 -3.76 -9.96
N GLU A 40 -7.56 -3.43 -11.00
CA GLU A 40 -9.01 -3.63 -11.06
C GLU A 40 -9.42 -5.05 -11.50
N SER A 41 -8.47 -5.99 -11.57
CA SER A 41 -8.76 -7.39 -11.92
C SER A 41 -9.66 -8.11 -10.91
N THR A 42 -9.68 -7.66 -9.65
CA THR A 42 -10.59 -8.16 -8.62
C THR A 42 -11.70 -7.13 -8.34
N PRO A 43 -12.98 -7.53 -8.38
CA PRO A 43 -14.09 -6.65 -8.03
C PRO A 43 -13.99 -6.11 -6.59
N VAL A 44 -14.36 -4.85 -6.41
CA VAL A 44 -14.47 -4.22 -5.09
C VAL A 44 -15.65 -4.82 -4.34
N ALA A 45 -15.43 -5.19 -3.08
CA ALA A 45 -16.45 -5.66 -2.15
C ALA A 45 -16.41 -4.84 -0.85
N ASP A 46 -17.52 -4.85 -0.12
CA ASP A 46 -17.59 -4.31 1.23
C ASP A 46 -16.95 -5.31 2.20
N VAL A 47 -15.96 -4.85 2.97
CA VAL A 47 -15.23 -5.67 3.94
C VAL A 47 -15.49 -5.12 5.34
N LEU A 48 -16.32 -5.83 6.11
CA LEU A 48 -16.57 -5.50 7.51
C LEU A 48 -15.60 -6.27 8.41
N LEU A 49 -14.68 -5.56 9.07
CA LEU A 49 -13.76 -6.14 10.03
C LEU A 49 -14.22 -5.84 11.46
N ALA A 50 -14.67 -6.85 12.18
CA ALA A 50 -14.85 -6.75 13.63
C ALA A 50 -13.50 -6.54 14.35
N PRO A 51 -13.47 -6.06 15.60
CA PRO A 51 -12.24 -6.01 16.40
C PRO A 51 -11.46 -7.33 16.36
N GLY A 52 -10.18 -7.25 16.04
CA GLY A 52 -9.27 -8.40 15.88
C GLY A 52 -9.34 -9.13 14.53
N GLN A 53 -10.30 -8.81 13.65
CA GLN A 53 -10.37 -9.37 12.30
C GLN A 53 -9.33 -8.73 11.38
N THR A 54 -8.91 -9.50 10.38
CA THR A 54 -7.93 -9.08 9.37
C THR A 54 -8.59 -9.08 8.00
N GLY A 55 -8.29 -8.06 7.20
CA GLY A 55 -8.53 -8.06 5.76
C GLY A 55 -7.20 -8.00 5.01
N THR A 56 -7.25 -8.29 3.71
CA THR A 56 -6.06 -8.41 2.88
C THR A 56 -6.17 -7.64 1.57
N ALA A 57 -5.05 -7.14 1.07
CA ALA A 57 -4.92 -6.63 -0.29
C ALA A 57 -3.64 -7.17 -0.94
N ALA A 58 -3.68 -7.44 -2.24
CA ALA A 58 -2.48 -7.76 -3.00
C ALA A 58 -1.66 -6.48 -3.20
N LEU A 59 -0.36 -6.51 -2.87
CA LEU A 59 0.61 -5.47 -3.24
C LEU A 59 1.66 -6.08 -4.16
N ARG A 60 1.83 -5.51 -5.33
CA ARG A 60 2.91 -5.86 -6.27
C ARG A 60 3.92 -4.71 -6.32
N TYR A 61 5.18 -5.10 -6.43
CA TYR A 61 6.31 -4.20 -6.59
C TYR A 61 7.12 -4.67 -7.80
N THR A 62 7.44 -3.72 -8.68
CA THR A 62 8.36 -3.89 -9.81
C THR A 62 9.69 -3.28 -9.43
N GLN A 63 10.79 -3.99 -9.68
CA GLN A 63 12.13 -3.53 -9.30
C GLN A 63 12.47 -2.19 -9.98
N ALA A 64 12.84 -1.18 -9.18
CA ALA A 64 13.20 0.15 -9.67
C ALA A 64 14.35 0.13 -10.70
N ALA A 65 15.31 -0.77 -10.51
CA ALA A 65 16.47 -0.95 -11.40
C ALA A 65 16.12 -1.47 -12.81
N ASN A 66 14.87 -1.86 -13.05
CA ASN A 66 14.40 -2.23 -14.38
C ASN A 66 14.19 -1.02 -15.31
N TYR A 67 14.22 0.20 -14.77
CA TYR A 67 13.95 1.43 -15.51
C TYR A 67 15.22 2.29 -15.60
N SER A 68 15.62 2.65 -16.82
CA SER A 68 16.85 3.42 -17.06
C SER A 68 16.73 4.91 -16.73
N ASP A 69 15.51 5.46 -16.80
CA ASP A 69 15.14 6.83 -16.44
C ASP A 69 14.80 6.97 -14.94
N CYS A 70 15.15 5.96 -14.15
CA CYS A 70 14.93 5.92 -12.72
C CYS A 70 16.19 6.29 -11.94
N THR A 71 16.11 7.35 -11.12
CA THR A 71 17.09 7.56 -10.05
C THR A 71 16.70 6.71 -8.85
N LEU A 72 17.51 5.68 -8.58
CA LEU A 72 17.34 4.81 -7.43
C LEU A 72 17.48 5.59 -6.12
N THR A 73 16.53 5.41 -5.22
CA THR A 73 16.51 6.03 -3.90
C THR A 73 16.16 4.97 -2.86
N ASP A 74 16.80 5.01 -1.69
CA ASP A 74 16.49 4.06 -0.63
C ASP A 74 15.18 4.47 0.07
N ALA A 75 14.21 3.56 0.10
CA ALA A 75 13.03 3.68 0.95
C ALA A 75 13.17 2.76 2.15
N ALA A 76 12.80 3.25 3.33
CA ALA A 76 12.76 2.44 4.54
C ALA A 76 11.57 1.47 4.54
N GLY A 77 10.53 1.75 3.74
CA GLY A 77 9.36 0.89 3.68
C GLY A 77 8.17 1.51 2.97
N TYR A 78 7.01 0.94 3.26
CA TYR A 78 5.74 1.27 2.63
C TYR A 78 4.84 2.02 3.62
N ARG A 79 4.40 3.21 3.22
CA ARG A 79 3.31 3.92 3.89
C ARG A 79 1.99 3.48 3.27
N ILE A 80 1.09 2.98 4.10
CA ILE A 80 -0.16 2.32 3.69
C ILE A 80 -1.32 3.09 4.30
N TYR A 81 -2.27 3.50 3.47
CA TYR A 81 -3.55 4.10 3.87
C TYR A 81 -4.65 3.06 3.64
N PRO A 82 -5.29 2.52 4.69
CA PRO A 82 -6.44 1.65 4.53
C PRO A 82 -7.56 2.37 3.75
N PRO A 83 -8.42 1.64 3.02
CA PRO A 83 -9.60 2.27 2.39
C PRO A 83 -10.46 2.99 3.44
N GLU A 84 -11.04 4.14 3.10
CA GLU A 84 -11.88 4.95 4.01
C GLU A 84 -11.20 5.44 5.30
N ASP A 85 -9.88 5.26 5.44
CA ASP A 85 -9.09 5.76 6.59
C ASP A 85 -8.05 6.79 6.12
N THR A 86 -7.89 7.85 6.91
CA THR A 86 -6.89 8.90 6.67
C THR A 86 -5.62 8.67 7.48
N ALA A 87 -5.68 7.82 8.51
CA ALA A 87 -4.51 7.40 9.25
C ALA A 87 -3.68 6.42 8.41
N SER A 88 -2.38 6.69 8.30
CA SER A 88 -1.45 5.78 7.64
C SER A 88 -0.79 4.82 8.61
N LEU A 89 -0.55 3.61 8.14
CA LEU A 89 0.33 2.62 8.74
C LEU A 89 1.67 2.62 8.00
N PHE A 90 2.73 2.18 8.68
CA PHE A 90 4.05 2.03 8.07
C PHE A 90 4.54 0.59 8.21
N LEU A 91 4.92 -0.01 7.09
CA LEU A 91 5.55 -1.33 7.02
C LEU A 91 7.06 -1.13 6.78
N PRO A 92 7.91 -1.30 7.79
CA PRO A 92 9.36 -1.17 7.65
C PRO A 92 9.92 -2.36 6.86
N GLN A 93 10.12 -2.15 5.57
CA GLN A 93 10.66 -3.14 4.66
C GLN A 93 11.55 -2.42 3.63
N PRO A 94 12.86 -2.29 3.93
CA PRO A 94 13.78 -1.57 3.06
C PRO A 94 13.70 -2.05 1.61
N THR A 95 13.47 -1.12 0.69
CA THR A 95 13.22 -1.40 -0.73
C THR A 95 13.80 -0.27 -1.57
N SER A 96 14.33 -0.57 -2.76
CA SER A 96 14.72 0.47 -3.72
C SER A 96 13.48 1.14 -4.32
N ALA A 97 13.39 2.45 -4.19
CA ALA A 97 12.38 3.27 -4.83
C ALA A 97 12.92 3.93 -6.11
N CYS A 98 12.02 4.58 -6.83
CA CYS A 98 12.34 5.44 -7.94
C CYS A 98 11.87 6.86 -7.64
N SER A 99 12.73 7.87 -7.77
CA SER A 99 12.29 9.26 -7.55
C SER A 99 11.50 9.85 -8.72
N ASN A 100 11.53 9.21 -9.90
CA ASN A 100 10.74 9.62 -11.06
C ASN A 100 9.25 9.27 -10.84
N ALA A 101 8.44 10.30 -10.62
CA ALA A 101 7.00 10.16 -10.32
C ALA A 101 6.15 9.66 -11.50
N ASN A 102 6.71 9.53 -12.71
CA ASN A 102 6.02 8.95 -13.87
C ASN A 102 6.19 7.42 -13.95
N ILE A 103 7.10 6.84 -13.16
CA ILE A 103 7.36 5.40 -13.13
C ILE A 103 6.61 4.78 -11.97
N THR A 104 5.58 4.01 -12.28
CA THR A 104 4.82 3.28 -11.27
C THR A 104 5.49 1.96 -10.96
N LEU A 105 6.04 1.84 -9.75
CA LEU A 105 6.61 0.58 -9.25
C LEU A 105 5.57 -0.29 -8.54
N LEU A 106 4.49 0.31 -8.03
CA LEU A 106 3.55 -0.35 -7.13
C LEU A 106 2.18 -0.51 -7.77
N SER A 107 1.57 -1.68 -7.59
CA SER A 107 0.13 -1.86 -7.82
C SER A 107 -0.55 -2.57 -6.67
N VAL A 108 -1.81 -2.20 -6.42
CA VAL A 108 -2.61 -2.70 -5.31
C VAL A 108 -3.94 -3.26 -5.81
N GLY A 109 -4.28 -4.46 -5.35
CA GLY A 109 -5.60 -5.05 -5.58
C GLY A 109 -6.66 -4.48 -4.63
N ALA A 110 -7.92 -4.75 -4.95
CA ALA A 110 -9.04 -4.41 -4.06
C ALA A 110 -8.85 -5.11 -2.70
N PHE A 111 -9.25 -4.42 -1.63
CA PHE A 111 -9.26 -4.98 -0.29
C PHE A 111 -10.33 -6.07 -0.18
N GLN A 112 -9.97 -7.20 0.41
CA GLN A 112 -10.79 -8.40 0.51
C GLN A 112 -10.78 -8.91 1.96
N PRO A 113 -11.77 -9.72 2.36
CA PRO A 113 -11.66 -10.54 3.56
C PRO A 113 -10.42 -11.44 3.49
N ALA A 114 -9.73 -11.64 4.63
CA ALA A 114 -8.52 -12.46 4.69
C ALA A 114 -8.80 -13.97 4.61
#